data_AF-A0A920I431-F1
#
_entry.id   AF-A0A920I431-F1
#
_cell.length_a   1.000
_cell.length_b   1.000
_cell.length_c   1.000
_cell.angle_alpha   90.00
_cell.angle_beta   90.00
_cell.angle_gamma   90.00
#
_symmetry.space_group_name_H-M   'P 1'
#
loop_
_entity.id
_entity.type
_entity.pdbx_description
1 polymer ?
#
loop_
_entity_poly.entity_id
_entity_poly.type
_entity_poly.pdbx_seq_one_letter_code
_entity_poly.pdbx_strand_id
1 'polypeptide(L)' 'MTTPLLDVRDLSVEFPLRRQRLQALDGISFSLEAGEVLALLVKAAPASR' A
#
# COMPACT_ATOMS: atom_id res chain seq x y z
N MET A 1 3.73 21.73 -15.19
CA MET A 1 3.54 20.71 -14.15
C MET A 1 2.34 19.90 -14.57
N THR A 2 2.55 18.63 -14.92
CA THR A 2 1.45 17.73 -15.27
C THR A 2 0.64 17.41 -14.01
N THR A 3 -0.67 17.27 -14.16
CA THR A 3 -1.51 16.71 -13.10
C THR A 3 -1.27 15.20 -13.09
N PRO A 4 -0.91 14.58 -11.96
CA PRO A 4 -0.71 13.14 -11.90
C PRO A 4 -1.98 12.40 -12.30
N LEU A 5 -1.82 11.26 -12.97
CA LEU A 5 -2.96 10.41 -13.34
C LEU A 5 -3.58 9.75 -12.10
N LEU A 6 -2.74 9.42 -11.12
CA LEU A 6 -3.15 8.91 -9.81
C LEU A 6 -2.36 9.64 -8.73
N ASP A 7 -3.06 10.14 -7.71
CA ASP A 7 -2.46 10.68 -6.50
C ASP A 7 -3.12 10.01 -5.30
N VAL A 8 -2.34 9.20 -4.57
CA VAL A 8 -2.78 8.42 -3.42
C VAL A 8 -2.12 9.00 -2.18
N ARG A 9 -2.94 9.29 -1.17
CA ARG A 9 -2.51 9.88 0.10
C ARG A 9 -2.93 8.98 1.25
N ASP A 10 -2.02 8.77 2.18
CA ASP A 10 -2.23 8.06 3.44
C ASP A 10 -2.90 6.69 3.29
N LEU A 11 -2.51 5.91 2.26
CA LEU A 11 -3.03 4.57 2.03
C LEU A 11 -2.70 3.66 3.21
N SER A 12 -3.76 3.18 3.85
CA SER A 12 -3.71 2.23 4.96
C SER A 12 -4.56 1.01 4.62
N VAL A 13 -3.98 -0.18 4.75
CA VAL A 13 -4.66 -1.45 4.48
C VAL A 13 -4.43 -2.40 5.64
N GLU A 14 -5.52 -2.87 6.24
CA GLU A 14 -5.51 -3.75 7.39
C GLU A 14 -6.32 -5.02 7.09
N PHE A 15 -5.76 -6.18 7.43
CA PHE A 15 -6.44 -7.47 7.30
C PHE A 15 -6.83 -8.02 8.67
N PRO A 16 -8.10 -8.43 8.87
CA PRO A 16 -8.50 -9.11 10.09
C PRO A 16 -7.91 -10.53 10.14
N LEU A 17 -7.23 -10.86 11.23
CA LEU A 17 -6.80 -12.23 11.56
C LEU A 17 -7.58 -12.72 12.80
N ARG A 18 -7.56 -14.05 13.03
CA ARG A 18 -8.33 -14.70 14.11
C ARG A 18 -8.16 -14.04 15.49
N ARG A 19 -6.96 -13.57 15.82
CA ARG A 19 -6.60 -13.03 17.15
C ARG A 19 -5.97 -11.63 17.11
N GLN A 20 -5.69 -11.11 15.93
CA GLN A 20 -5.01 -9.82 15.76
C GLN A 20 -5.43 -9.20 14.44
N ARG A 21 -5.00 -7.97 14.19
CA ARG A 21 -5.10 -7.38 12.86
C ARG A 21 -3.69 -7.22 12.28
N LEU A 22 -3.57 -7.46 10.99
CA LEU A 22 -2.32 -7.30 10.26
C LEU A 22 -2.38 -5.98 9.50
N GLN A 23 -1.58 -5.02 9.91
CA GLN A 23 -1.33 -3.81 9.13
C GLN A 23 -0.45 -4.17 7.93
N ALA A 24 -1.03 -4.21 6.73
CA ALA A 24 -0.32 -4.59 5.51
C ALA A 24 0.32 -3.39 4.81
N LEU A 25 -0.35 -2.24 4.81
CA LEU A 25 0.18 -0.95 4.33
C LEU A 25 -0.12 0.10 5.39
N ASP A 26 0.85 0.92 5.78
CA ASP A 26 0.72 1.89 6.85
C ASP A 26 1.07 3.31 6.35
N GLY A 27 0.04 4.12 6.07
CA GLY A 27 0.19 5.53 5.74
C GLY A 27 1.00 5.83 4.48
N ILE A 28 0.89 5.01 3.43
CA ILE A 28 1.71 5.15 2.23
C ILE A 28 1.11 6.19 1.28
N SER A 29 1.91 7.15 0.84
CA SER A 29 1.52 8.13 -0.19
C SER A 29 2.39 7.99 -1.44
N PHE A 30 1.78 8.04 -2.62
CA PHE A 30 2.47 8.00 -3.90
C PHE A 30 1.63 8.65 -5.02
N SER A 31 2.30 9.11 -6.06
CA SER A 31 1.68 9.57 -7.30
C SER A 31 2.17 8.74 -8.48
N LEU A 32 1.36 8.65 -9.53
CA LEU A 32 1.70 7.98 -10.79
C LEU A 32 1.35 8.91 -11.96
N GLU A 33 2.33 9.19 -12.81
CA GLU A 33 2.13 9.96 -14.04
C GLU A 33 1.69 9.05 -15.20
N ALA A 34 1.14 9.66 -16.26
CA ALA A 34 0.76 8.91 -17.45
C ALA A 34 2.01 8.29 -18.13
N GLY A 35 1.98 6.97 -18.32
CA GLY A 35 3.07 6.22 -18.95
C GLY A 35 4.09 5.62 -17.96
N GLU A 36 3.96 5.89 -16.66
CA GLU A 36 4.77 5.25 -15.63
C GLU A 36 4.22 3.88 -15.21
N VAL A 37 5.13 3.00 -14.76
CA VAL A 37 4.79 1.70 -14.19
C VAL A 37 5.31 1.66 -12.75
N LEU A 38 4.39 1.53 -11.79
CA LEU A 38 4.72 1.35 -10.37
C LEU A 38 4.57 -0.12 -9.97
N ALA A 39 5.64 -0.70 -9.43
CA ALA A 39 5.63 -2.03 -8.84
C ALA A 39 5.60 -1.92 -7.31
N LEU A 40 4.54 -2.45 -6.69
CA LEU A 40 4.43 -2.54 -5.23
C LEU A 40 4.98 -3.89 -4.76
N LEU A 41 5.93 -3.84 -3.82
CA LEU A 41 6.50 -5.02 -3.19
C LEU A 41 6.13 -5.03 -1.72
N VAL A 42 5.47 -6.10 -1.29
CA VAL A 42 5.11 -6.30 0.12
C VAL A 42 5.90 -7.47 0.68
N LYS A 43 6.41 -7.30 1.90
CA LYS A 43 7.00 -8.41 2.64
C LYS A 43 5.87 -9.24 3.25
N ALA A 44 5.90 -10.55 3.05
CA ALA A 44 5.03 -11.47 3.79
C ALA A 44 5.34 -11.40 5.30
N ALA A 45 4.29 -11.17 6.09
CA ALA A 45 4.37 -11.29 7.53
C ALA A 45 4.58 -12.77 7.91
N PRO A 46 5.39 -13.06 8.95
CA PRO A 46 5.58 -14.43 9.41
C PRO A 46 4.23 -15.03 9.87
N ALA A 47 3.97 -16.28 9.51
CA ALA A 47 2.81 -17.00 10.01
C ALA A 47 2.94 -17.15 11.54
N SER A 48 2.04 -16.52 12.28
CA SER A 48 1.91 -16.72 13.72
C SER A 48 1.51 -18.19 13.96
N ARG A 49 2.43 -18.97 14.54
CA ARG A 49 2.16 -20.33 15.03
C ARG A 49 1.25 -20.29 16.26
#